data_AF-A0A4Q7DTR3-F1
#
_entry.id   AF-A0A4Q7DTR3-F1
#
_cell.length_a   1.000
_cell.length_b   1.000
_cell.length_c   1.000
_cell.angle_alpha   90.00
_cell.angle_beta   90.00
_cell.angle_gamma   90.00
#
_symmetry.space_group_name_H-M   'P 1'
#
loop_
_entity.id
_entity.type
_entity.pdbx_description
1 polymer ?
#
loop_
_entity_poly.entity_id
_entity_poly.type
_entity_poly.pdbx_seq_one_letter_code
_entity_poly.pdbx_strand_id
1 'polypeptide(L)'
;MDINKVKPKMKKAYPVVFMKKKVYVGGFGEITKYDDSDGAISRLIKLLDGRLTVEEIAKQISLDFPQYSKKDVREAIDSISKDGFIEDVNLIGSDILTPYELERYHRNINFFSSFSTLSDNKFLAQKKICNAKIGIIGLGGLGSHIVYDLAGLGFGTIKAVEFDKVDISNLNRQILYNFEDIGKSKAKLAQKRIAAFNPEVNFEVTEKKIGSARDIEEEFKGFDALILVADRPKMLLAGWVNEAILKLNVPLFCAGLEAQRAMHYTIIPHQTGCIECWKNSVKDENPVSYAILEERRRLDLTGDNTALVPLVSTITGFLCVELVKYITGIGELTALGKLKSINFNTMETSIAETWGLDKNCKVCGGGHG
;
A
#
# COMPACT_ATOMS: atom_id res chain seq x y z
N MET A 1 8.01 -25.03 -8.65
CA MET A 1 7.16 -25.17 -9.85
C MET A 1 8.02 -25.67 -10.98
N ASP A 2 7.56 -26.64 -11.78
CA ASP A 2 8.32 -27.12 -12.95
C ASP A 2 8.12 -26.13 -14.10
N ILE A 3 9.13 -25.25 -14.33
CA ILE A 3 9.07 -24.21 -15.36
C ILE A 3 8.78 -24.78 -16.74
N ASN A 4 9.14 -26.04 -17.01
CA ASN A 4 8.93 -26.66 -18.31
C ASN A 4 7.44 -26.88 -18.64
N LYS A 5 6.55 -26.88 -17.64
CA LYS A 5 5.10 -27.06 -17.82
C LYS A 5 4.33 -25.74 -17.85
N VAL A 6 4.98 -24.63 -17.53
CA VAL A 6 4.40 -23.27 -17.57
C VAL A 6 4.01 -22.93 -19.00
N LYS A 7 2.87 -22.27 -19.18
CA LYS A 7 2.42 -21.75 -20.47
C LYS A 7 2.54 -20.23 -20.49
N PRO A 8 3.70 -19.69 -20.88
CA PRO A 8 3.98 -18.26 -20.75
C PRO A 8 3.20 -17.45 -21.77
N LYS A 9 2.71 -16.29 -21.35
CA LYS A 9 1.98 -15.35 -22.18
C LYS A 9 2.41 -13.91 -21.92
N MET A 10 2.60 -13.14 -23.00
CA MET A 10 2.79 -11.69 -22.90
C MET A 10 1.59 -11.01 -22.22
N LYS A 11 1.88 -10.25 -21.16
CA LYS A 11 0.89 -9.43 -20.46
C LYS A 11 0.43 -8.30 -21.38
N LYS A 12 -0.88 -8.11 -21.46
CA LYS A 12 -1.49 -7.09 -22.35
C LYS A 12 -1.12 -5.64 -22.00
N ALA A 13 -0.65 -5.40 -20.78
CA ALA A 13 -0.24 -4.08 -20.31
C ALA A 13 1.01 -3.55 -21.03
N TYR A 14 1.80 -4.42 -21.66
CA TYR A 14 3.06 -4.06 -22.29
C TYR A 14 3.00 -4.31 -23.80
N PRO A 15 2.79 -3.26 -24.61
CA PRO A 15 2.86 -3.36 -26.06
C PRO A 15 4.23 -3.88 -26.51
N VAL A 16 4.22 -4.65 -27.60
CA VAL A 16 5.44 -5.15 -28.24
C VAL A 16 5.55 -4.53 -29.63
N VAL A 17 6.71 -3.95 -29.93
CA VAL A 17 7.02 -3.35 -31.22
C VAL A 17 8.23 -4.04 -31.83
N PHE A 18 8.06 -4.59 -33.03
CA PHE A 18 9.11 -5.23 -33.81
C PHE A 18 9.65 -4.25 -34.84
N MET A 19 10.94 -3.88 -34.75
CA MET A 19 11.53 -2.89 -35.66
C MET A 19 12.96 -3.27 -36.05
N LYS A 20 13.16 -3.53 -37.35
CA LYS A 20 14.45 -3.96 -37.91
C LYS A 20 14.95 -5.22 -37.17
N LYS A 21 16.14 -5.16 -36.59
CA LYS A 21 16.86 -6.22 -35.86
C LYS A 21 16.69 -6.13 -34.34
N LYS A 22 15.57 -5.58 -33.86
CA LYS A 22 15.33 -5.28 -32.44
C LYS A 22 13.85 -5.48 -32.09
N VAL A 23 13.62 -5.88 -30.85
CA VAL A 23 12.28 -5.93 -30.24
C VAL A 23 12.22 -4.99 -29.05
N TYR A 24 11.13 -4.24 -28.95
CA TYR A 24 10.88 -3.29 -27.87
C TYR A 24 9.62 -3.70 -27.12
N VAL A 25 9.71 -3.73 -25.80
CA VAL A 25 8.58 -4.04 -24.90
C VAL A 25 8.47 -2.91 -23.87
N GLY A 26 7.24 -2.46 -23.61
CA GLY A 26 6.96 -1.38 -22.66
C GLY A 26 6.35 -0.14 -23.31
N GLY A 27 6.47 1.02 -22.65
CA GLY A 27 5.85 2.27 -23.08
C GLY A 27 6.16 3.45 -22.15
N PHE A 28 5.83 4.66 -22.59
CA PHE A 28 5.91 5.90 -21.79
C PHE A 28 7.26 6.15 -21.08
N GLY A 29 8.38 5.98 -21.79
CA GLY A 29 9.72 6.26 -21.27
C GLY A 29 10.41 5.06 -20.62
N GLU A 30 9.67 4.00 -20.30
CA GLU A 30 10.21 2.72 -19.81
C GLU A 30 10.16 1.69 -20.94
N ILE A 31 11.22 1.64 -21.74
CA ILE A 31 11.33 0.73 -22.90
C ILE A 31 12.46 -0.26 -22.66
N THR A 32 12.12 -1.54 -22.59
CA THR A 32 13.11 -2.62 -22.63
C THR A 32 13.38 -3.00 -24.07
N LYS A 33 14.66 -3.09 -24.41
CA LYS A 33 15.13 -3.39 -25.76
C LYS A 33 15.86 -4.73 -25.76
N TYR A 34 15.41 -5.62 -26.63
CA TYR A 34 16.08 -6.87 -26.94
C TYR A 34 16.75 -6.76 -28.33
N ASP A 35 18.00 -7.19 -28.42
CA ASP A 35 18.66 -7.36 -29.71
C ASP A 35 18.12 -8.62 -30.40
N ASP A 36 17.85 -8.51 -31.69
CA ASP A 36 17.16 -9.55 -32.47
C ASP A 36 17.72 -9.59 -33.89
N SER A 37 19.04 -9.76 -33.97
CA SER A 37 19.78 -9.66 -35.23
C SER A 37 19.49 -10.77 -36.23
N ASP A 38 19.06 -11.94 -35.73
CA ASP A 38 18.71 -13.14 -36.47
C ASP A 38 17.20 -13.45 -36.46
N GLY A 39 16.40 -12.74 -35.66
CA GLY A 39 14.94 -12.90 -35.57
C GLY A 39 14.46 -13.91 -34.51
N ALA A 40 15.37 -14.50 -33.72
CA ALA A 40 15.03 -15.50 -32.71
C ALA A 40 14.15 -14.93 -31.58
N ILE A 41 14.40 -13.69 -31.13
CA ILE A 41 13.59 -13.03 -30.08
C ILE A 41 12.21 -12.66 -30.61
N SER A 42 12.12 -12.17 -31.86
CA SER A 42 10.82 -11.93 -32.50
C SER A 42 9.98 -13.19 -32.57
N ARG A 43 10.61 -14.32 -32.93
CA ARG A 43 9.94 -15.62 -32.97
C ARG A 43 9.53 -16.07 -31.58
N LEU A 44 10.42 -15.98 -30.60
CA LEU A 44 10.18 -16.34 -29.21
C LEU A 44 8.96 -15.59 -28.66
N ILE A 45 8.95 -14.25 -28.73
CA ILE A 45 7.85 -13.43 -28.19
C ILE A 45 6.51 -13.76 -28.84
N LYS A 46 6.48 -14.09 -30.14
CA LYS A 46 5.24 -14.53 -30.82
C LYS A 46 4.72 -15.89 -30.32
N LEU A 47 5.60 -16.74 -29.79
CA LEU A 47 5.23 -18.02 -29.17
C LEU A 47 4.83 -17.89 -27.69
N LEU A 48 5.09 -16.75 -27.05
CA LEU A 48 4.63 -16.41 -25.69
C LEU A 48 3.15 -15.98 -25.72
N ASP A 49 2.27 -16.85 -26.22
CA ASP A 49 0.83 -16.61 -26.36
C ASP A 49 -0.04 -17.42 -25.39
N GLY A 50 0.60 -18.24 -24.54
CA GLY A 50 -0.03 -19.12 -23.56
C GLY A 50 -0.53 -20.47 -24.12
N ARG A 51 -0.26 -20.80 -25.39
CA ARG A 51 -0.68 -22.10 -25.96
C ARG A 51 0.33 -23.21 -25.67
N LEU A 52 1.60 -22.90 -25.86
CA LEU A 52 2.73 -23.83 -25.71
C LEU A 52 3.35 -23.73 -24.32
N THR A 53 3.92 -24.84 -23.87
CA THR A 53 4.75 -24.89 -22.67
C THR A 53 6.16 -24.36 -22.94
N VAL A 54 6.89 -23.97 -21.89
CA VAL A 54 8.30 -23.56 -22.00
C VAL A 54 9.16 -24.62 -22.70
N GLU A 55 8.94 -25.92 -22.42
CA GLU A 55 9.67 -27.00 -23.08
C GLU A 55 9.39 -27.06 -24.59
N GLU A 56 8.12 -26.92 -24.99
CA GLU A 56 7.70 -26.93 -26.39
C GLU A 56 8.26 -25.71 -27.14
N ILE A 57 8.22 -24.53 -26.53
CA ILE A 57 8.80 -23.30 -27.07
C ILE A 57 10.31 -23.46 -27.24
N ALA A 58 11.02 -23.94 -26.21
CA ALA A 58 12.45 -24.17 -26.27
C ALA A 58 12.84 -25.15 -27.39
N LYS A 59 12.07 -26.23 -27.56
CA LYS A 59 12.24 -27.18 -28.66
C LYS A 59 12.03 -26.51 -30.02
N GLN A 60 10.97 -25.72 -30.19
CA GLN A 60 10.64 -25.09 -31.47
C GLN A 60 11.67 -24.03 -31.86
N ILE A 61 12.09 -23.17 -30.93
CA ILE A 61 13.11 -22.16 -31.19
C ILE A 61 14.47 -22.81 -31.52
N SER A 62 14.88 -23.86 -30.79
CA SER A 62 16.14 -24.56 -31.09
C SER A 62 16.14 -25.27 -32.45
N LEU A 63 14.95 -25.59 -32.99
CA LEU A 63 14.80 -26.14 -34.34
C LEU A 63 14.83 -25.03 -35.41
N ASP A 64 14.12 -23.92 -35.17
CA ASP A 64 14.06 -22.76 -36.06
C ASP A 64 15.45 -22.04 -36.11
N PHE A 65 16.22 -22.08 -35.01
CA PHE A 65 17.51 -21.41 -34.82
C PHE A 65 18.54 -22.34 -34.13
N PRO A 66 19.22 -23.23 -34.87
CA PRO A 66 20.11 -24.26 -34.30
C PRO A 66 21.30 -23.76 -33.50
N GLN A 67 21.66 -22.48 -33.62
CA GLN A 67 22.71 -21.84 -32.83
C GLN A 67 22.34 -21.63 -31.36
N TYR A 68 21.05 -21.69 -31.03
CA TYR A 68 20.56 -21.57 -29.65
C TYR A 68 20.12 -22.93 -29.13
N SER A 69 20.70 -23.33 -28.00
CA SER A 69 20.28 -24.51 -27.28
C SER A 69 18.95 -24.26 -26.57
N LYS A 70 18.25 -25.33 -26.19
CA LYS A 70 17.06 -25.24 -25.32
C LYS A 70 17.36 -24.52 -24.00
N LYS A 71 18.61 -24.56 -23.52
CA LYS A 71 19.02 -23.87 -22.30
C LYS A 71 18.99 -22.36 -22.52
N ASP A 72 19.58 -21.89 -23.62
CA ASP A 72 19.62 -20.47 -23.98
C ASP A 72 18.20 -19.89 -24.14
N VAL A 73 17.28 -20.65 -24.75
CA VAL A 73 15.88 -20.23 -24.88
C VAL A 73 15.18 -20.11 -23.51
N ARG A 74 15.45 -21.04 -22.58
CA ARG A 74 14.90 -20.96 -21.21
C ARG A 74 15.46 -19.78 -20.45
N GLU A 75 16.75 -19.49 -20.59
CA GLU A 75 17.40 -18.31 -20.00
C GLU A 75 16.80 -17.01 -20.57
N ALA A 76 16.50 -16.96 -21.87
CA ALA A 76 15.80 -15.82 -22.47
C ALA A 76 14.38 -15.64 -21.93
N ILE A 77 13.61 -16.72 -21.79
CA ILE A 77 12.27 -16.68 -21.17
C ILE A 77 12.34 -16.21 -19.72
N ASP A 78 13.31 -16.70 -18.95
CA ASP A 78 13.53 -16.29 -17.57
C ASP A 78 13.88 -14.79 -17.46
N SER A 79 14.69 -14.27 -18.38
CA SER A 79 14.97 -12.83 -18.47
C SER A 79 13.69 -12.01 -18.72
N ILE A 80 12.89 -12.38 -19.73
CA ILE A 80 11.62 -11.69 -20.04
C ILE A 80 10.63 -11.78 -18.86
N SER A 81 10.66 -12.91 -18.13
CA SER A 81 9.88 -13.11 -16.90
C SER A 81 10.33 -12.16 -15.79
N LYS A 82 11.63 -12.00 -15.57
CA LYS A 82 12.22 -11.09 -14.58
C LYS A 82 11.94 -9.62 -14.89
N ASP A 83 11.86 -9.29 -16.17
CA ASP A 83 11.43 -7.96 -16.63
C ASP A 83 9.91 -7.72 -16.40
N GLY A 84 9.17 -8.74 -15.95
CA GLY A 84 7.77 -8.63 -15.57
C GLY A 84 6.81 -8.63 -16.76
N PHE A 85 7.23 -9.03 -17.96
CA PHE A 85 6.41 -8.93 -19.16
C PHE A 85 5.50 -10.12 -19.45
N ILE A 86 5.73 -11.27 -18.80
CA ILE A 86 4.99 -12.51 -19.05
C ILE A 86 4.36 -13.08 -17.78
N GLU A 87 3.27 -13.81 -17.98
CA GLU A 87 2.52 -14.53 -16.92
C GLU A 87 2.21 -15.97 -17.36
N ASP A 88 2.00 -16.87 -16.40
CA ASP A 88 1.55 -18.24 -16.67
C ASP A 88 0.03 -18.30 -16.77
N VAL A 89 -0.51 -18.73 -17.91
CA VAL A 89 -1.96 -18.85 -18.10
C VAL A 89 -2.58 -20.04 -17.35
N ASN A 90 -1.76 -20.99 -16.88
CA ASN A 90 -2.26 -22.08 -16.04
C ASN A 90 -2.68 -21.60 -14.65
N LEU A 91 -2.15 -20.46 -14.20
CA LEU A 91 -2.54 -19.85 -12.94
C LEU A 91 -3.92 -19.21 -13.11
N ILE A 92 -4.95 -19.96 -12.71
CA ILE A 92 -6.33 -19.50 -12.64
C ILE A 92 -6.68 -19.22 -11.18
N GLY A 93 -7.25 -18.06 -10.90
CA GLY A 93 -7.53 -17.62 -9.52
C GLY A 93 -8.72 -18.30 -8.85
N SER A 94 -9.42 -19.21 -9.54
CA SER A 94 -10.67 -19.83 -9.08
C SER A 94 -10.51 -20.69 -7.82
N ASP A 95 -9.32 -21.22 -7.58
CA ASP A 95 -9.04 -22.01 -6.37
C ASP A 95 -8.62 -21.12 -5.17
N ILE A 96 -8.50 -19.81 -5.38
CA ILE A 96 -7.96 -18.84 -4.42
C ILE A 96 -9.00 -17.79 -4.04
N LEU A 97 -9.74 -17.31 -5.02
CA LEU A 97 -10.73 -16.24 -4.92
C LEU A 97 -12.08 -16.75 -5.43
N THR A 98 -13.15 -16.25 -4.80
CA THR A 98 -14.52 -16.49 -5.25
C THR A 98 -14.78 -15.86 -6.62
N PRO A 99 -15.81 -16.30 -7.37
CA PRO A 99 -16.18 -15.67 -8.63
C PRO A 99 -16.43 -14.16 -8.52
N TYR A 100 -17.08 -13.72 -7.43
CA TYR A 100 -17.32 -12.31 -7.16
C TYR A 100 -16.01 -11.53 -6.96
N GLU A 101 -15.08 -12.06 -6.15
CA GLU A 101 -13.78 -11.41 -5.92
C GLU A 101 -12.96 -11.30 -7.21
N LEU A 102 -12.97 -12.34 -8.05
CA LEU A 102 -12.30 -12.34 -9.35
C LEU A 102 -12.85 -11.25 -10.29
N GLU A 103 -14.16 -11.04 -10.31
CA GLU A 103 -14.81 -10.04 -11.15
C GLU A 103 -14.63 -8.62 -10.59
N ARG A 104 -14.99 -8.41 -9.31
CA ARG A 104 -14.96 -7.10 -8.66
C ARG A 104 -13.54 -6.53 -8.61
N TYR A 105 -12.55 -7.36 -8.30
CA TYR A 105 -11.16 -6.93 -8.13
C TYR A 105 -10.26 -7.23 -9.34
N HIS A 106 -10.82 -7.54 -10.52
CA HIS A 106 -10.03 -7.89 -11.71
C HIS A 106 -8.98 -6.83 -12.06
N ARG A 107 -9.27 -5.54 -11.84
CA ARG A 107 -8.31 -4.45 -12.10
C ARG A 107 -7.15 -4.45 -11.10
N ASN A 108 -7.42 -4.74 -9.82
CA ASN A 108 -6.39 -4.88 -8.80
C ASN A 108 -5.50 -6.09 -9.11
N ILE A 109 -6.11 -7.22 -9.48
CA ILE A 109 -5.39 -8.43 -9.90
C ILE A 109 -4.50 -8.15 -11.12
N ASN A 110 -4.98 -7.39 -12.08
CA ASN A 110 -4.17 -6.96 -13.23
C ASN A 110 -3.03 -6.04 -12.82
N PHE A 111 -3.25 -5.15 -11.85
CA PHE A 111 -2.17 -4.36 -11.26
C PHE A 111 -1.13 -5.25 -10.56
N PHE A 112 -1.53 -6.24 -9.75
CA PHE A 112 -0.56 -7.17 -9.14
C PHE A 112 0.20 -8.01 -10.16
N SER A 113 -0.39 -8.26 -11.34
CA SER A 113 0.33 -8.88 -12.45
C SER A 113 1.56 -8.07 -12.85
N SER A 114 1.57 -6.73 -12.77
CA SER A 114 2.75 -5.93 -13.12
C SER A 114 3.95 -6.15 -12.20
N PHE A 115 3.74 -6.75 -11.01
CA PHE A 115 4.80 -7.11 -10.05
C PHE A 115 5.13 -8.61 -10.05
N SER A 116 4.42 -9.41 -10.84
CA SER A 116 4.52 -10.87 -10.84
C SER A 116 5.46 -11.37 -11.95
N THR A 117 6.28 -12.37 -11.65
CA THR A 117 7.02 -13.17 -12.63
C THR A 117 6.23 -14.44 -13.00
N LEU A 118 6.76 -15.30 -13.88
CA LEU A 118 6.12 -16.60 -14.20
C LEU A 118 5.91 -17.50 -12.99
N SER A 119 6.73 -17.36 -11.94
CA SER A 119 6.59 -18.15 -10.71
C SER A 119 5.60 -17.56 -9.70
N ASP A 120 5.15 -16.32 -9.91
CA ASP A 120 4.30 -15.62 -8.96
C ASP A 120 2.82 -15.77 -9.32
N ASN A 121 2.00 -15.92 -8.28
CA ASN A 121 0.56 -16.00 -8.45
C ASN A 121 -0.10 -14.68 -8.01
N LYS A 122 -0.41 -13.83 -8.99
CA LYS A 122 -1.04 -12.51 -8.80
C LYS A 122 -2.35 -12.54 -7.99
N PHE A 123 -3.08 -13.67 -7.99
CA PHE A 123 -4.33 -13.82 -7.23
C PHE A 123 -4.07 -13.93 -5.72
N LEU A 124 -2.91 -14.42 -5.31
CA LEU A 124 -2.52 -14.48 -3.89
C LEU A 124 -2.40 -13.08 -3.28
N ALA A 125 -1.96 -12.07 -4.04
CA ALA A 125 -1.88 -10.70 -3.55
C ALA A 125 -3.28 -10.17 -3.17
N GLN A 126 -4.27 -10.34 -4.05
CA GLN A 126 -5.66 -9.97 -3.73
C GLN A 126 -6.20 -10.82 -2.57
N LYS A 127 -5.85 -12.11 -2.48
CA LYS A 127 -6.30 -12.96 -1.37
C LYS A 127 -5.74 -12.50 -0.01
N LYS A 128 -4.49 -12.06 0.03
CA LYS A 128 -3.89 -11.46 1.24
C LYS A 128 -4.66 -10.21 1.67
N ILE A 129 -5.05 -9.35 0.72
CA ILE A 129 -5.89 -8.19 1.01
C ILE A 129 -7.25 -8.62 1.58
N CYS A 130 -7.94 -9.56 0.93
CA CYS A 130 -9.24 -10.07 1.41
C CYS A 130 -9.14 -10.70 2.81
N ASN A 131 -8.00 -11.27 3.19
CA ASN A 131 -7.82 -11.90 4.50
C ASN A 131 -7.34 -10.92 5.59
N ALA A 132 -6.88 -9.72 5.22
CA ALA A 132 -6.26 -8.79 6.15
C ALA A 132 -7.28 -8.06 7.05
N LYS A 133 -6.85 -7.77 8.27
CA LYS A 133 -7.57 -7.03 9.31
C LYS A 133 -6.90 -5.70 9.58
N ILE A 134 -7.55 -4.60 9.20
CA ILE A 134 -6.99 -3.25 9.30
C ILE A 134 -7.73 -2.41 10.35
N GLY A 135 -6.97 -1.84 11.29
CA GLY A 135 -7.49 -0.94 12.31
C GLY A 135 -7.31 0.52 11.89
N ILE A 136 -8.33 1.36 12.07
CA ILE A 136 -8.28 2.80 11.77
C ILE A 136 -8.64 3.61 13.00
N ILE A 137 -7.77 4.55 13.38
CA ILE A 137 -8.01 5.48 14.47
C ILE A 137 -8.37 6.84 13.86
N GLY A 138 -9.68 7.13 13.87
CA GLY A 138 -10.28 8.33 13.30
C GLY A 138 -10.91 8.14 11.92
N LEU A 139 -12.13 8.64 11.75
CA LEU A 139 -12.86 8.71 10.47
C LEU A 139 -13.09 10.17 10.03
N GLY A 140 -12.11 11.03 10.34
CA GLY A 140 -12.05 12.41 9.88
C GLY A 140 -11.71 12.54 8.39
N GLY A 141 -11.06 13.64 8.00
CA GLY A 141 -10.71 13.93 6.61
C GLY A 141 -10.02 12.75 5.92
N LEU A 142 -8.87 12.33 6.44
CA LEU A 142 -8.10 11.24 5.86
C LEU A 142 -8.79 9.88 6.07
N GLY A 143 -9.27 9.61 7.28
CA GLY A 143 -9.88 8.32 7.64
C GLY A 143 -11.08 7.96 6.76
N SER A 144 -11.91 8.95 6.40
CA SER A 144 -13.06 8.74 5.51
C SER A 144 -12.68 8.34 4.08
N HIS A 145 -11.57 8.86 3.54
CA HIS A 145 -11.06 8.45 2.22
C HIS A 145 -10.37 7.09 2.31
N ILE A 146 -9.54 6.88 3.33
CA ILE A 146 -8.82 5.62 3.56
C ILE A 146 -9.79 4.45 3.63
N VAL A 147 -10.82 4.51 4.47
CA VAL A 147 -11.75 3.38 4.60
C VAL A 147 -12.52 3.11 3.29
N TYR A 148 -12.81 4.15 2.51
CA TYR A 148 -13.44 4.00 1.20
C TYR A 148 -12.51 3.29 0.22
N ASP A 149 -11.23 3.69 0.17
CA ASP A 149 -10.19 3.06 -0.65
C ASP A 149 -9.96 1.60 -0.22
N LEU A 150 -9.83 1.32 1.08
CA LEU A 150 -9.64 -0.03 1.60
C LEU A 150 -10.84 -0.94 1.28
N ALA A 151 -12.06 -0.42 1.40
CA ALA A 151 -13.25 -1.14 1.00
C ALA A 151 -13.29 -1.41 -0.51
N GLY A 152 -12.80 -0.47 -1.34
CA GLY A 152 -12.70 -0.64 -2.79
C GLY A 152 -11.61 -1.63 -3.21
N LEU A 153 -10.51 -1.68 -2.46
CA LEU A 153 -9.42 -2.65 -2.61
C LEU A 153 -9.82 -4.06 -2.18
N GLY A 154 -10.86 -4.19 -1.36
CA GLY A 154 -11.40 -5.47 -0.89
C GLY A 154 -10.76 -5.98 0.39
N PHE A 155 -10.27 -5.10 1.26
CA PHE A 155 -9.82 -5.51 2.59
C PHE A 155 -10.98 -6.16 3.35
N GLY A 156 -10.85 -7.43 3.72
CA GLY A 156 -12.00 -8.19 4.20
C GLY A 156 -12.50 -7.78 5.58
N THR A 157 -11.61 -7.34 6.47
CA THR A 157 -12.00 -6.82 7.78
C THR A 157 -11.37 -5.47 8.04
N ILE A 158 -12.21 -4.48 8.32
CA ILE A 158 -11.78 -3.14 8.71
C ILE A 158 -12.50 -2.81 10.01
N LYS A 159 -11.76 -2.33 11.01
CA LYS A 159 -12.34 -1.79 12.23
C LYS A 159 -11.88 -0.37 12.44
N ALA A 160 -12.78 0.53 12.77
CA ALA A 160 -12.43 1.89 13.13
C ALA A 160 -12.90 2.28 14.53
N VAL A 161 -12.25 3.29 15.10
CA VAL A 161 -12.74 4.00 16.29
C VAL A 161 -13.00 5.46 15.91
N GLU A 162 -14.21 5.93 16.19
CA GLU A 162 -14.66 7.30 15.93
C GLU A 162 -15.80 7.65 16.87
N PHE A 163 -15.79 8.84 17.47
CA PHE A 163 -16.81 9.28 18.42
C PHE A 163 -17.52 10.58 18.02
N ASP A 164 -17.03 11.25 16.98
CA ASP A 164 -17.55 12.54 16.54
C ASP A 164 -18.92 12.41 15.83
N LYS A 165 -19.64 13.53 15.84
CA LYS A 165 -20.80 13.77 14.98
C LYS A 165 -20.40 14.59 13.76
N VAL A 166 -21.17 14.47 12.68
CA VAL A 166 -20.95 15.26 11.46
C VAL A 166 -21.21 16.74 11.73
N ASP A 167 -20.26 17.58 11.35
CA ASP A 167 -20.37 19.04 11.37
C ASP A 167 -20.31 19.61 9.95
N ILE A 168 -20.90 20.78 9.70
CA ILE A 168 -20.87 21.45 8.38
C ILE A 168 -19.43 21.64 7.87
N SER A 169 -18.49 21.98 8.76
CA SER A 169 -17.08 22.16 8.44
C SER A 169 -16.38 20.86 8.02
N ASN A 170 -17.02 19.70 8.19
CA ASN A 170 -16.48 18.41 7.79
C ASN A 170 -16.72 18.12 6.31
N LEU A 171 -17.80 18.65 5.75
CA LEU A 171 -18.29 18.31 4.41
C LEU A 171 -17.39 18.82 3.28
N ASN A 172 -16.44 19.71 3.59
CA ASN A 172 -15.44 20.16 2.62
C ASN A 172 -14.41 19.08 2.26
N ARG A 173 -14.26 18.02 3.08
CA ARG A 173 -13.18 17.03 2.92
C ARG A 173 -13.52 15.60 3.33
N GLN A 174 -14.56 15.36 4.12
CA GLN A 174 -14.91 14.03 4.62
C GLN A 174 -15.90 13.36 3.66
N ILE A 175 -15.40 12.54 2.74
CA ILE A 175 -16.16 11.99 1.60
C ILE A 175 -17.32 11.09 2.01
N LEU A 176 -17.26 10.54 3.22
CA LEU A 176 -18.31 9.68 3.75
C LEU A 176 -19.52 10.45 4.25
N TYR A 177 -19.58 11.77 4.30
CA TYR A 177 -20.71 12.49 4.91
C TYR A 177 -21.30 13.53 3.96
N ASN A 178 -22.59 13.78 4.08
CA ASN A 178 -23.33 14.75 3.26
C ASN A 178 -24.10 15.75 4.12
N PHE A 179 -24.75 16.71 3.47
CA PHE A 179 -25.46 17.81 4.16
C PHE A 179 -26.58 17.33 5.09
N GLU A 180 -27.28 16.26 4.73
CA GLU A 180 -28.38 15.70 5.53
C GLU A 180 -27.89 14.96 6.79
N ASP A 181 -26.58 14.75 6.92
CA ASP A 181 -26.00 14.02 8.04
C ASP A 181 -25.63 14.89 9.24
N ILE A 182 -25.68 16.21 9.11
CA ILE A 182 -25.23 17.13 10.15
C ILE A 182 -25.89 16.77 11.50
N GLY A 183 -25.07 16.63 12.54
CA GLY A 183 -25.49 16.23 13.89
C GLY A 183 -25.65 14.72 14.13
N LYS A 184 -25.54 13.87 13.10
CA LYS A 184 -25.59 12.41 13.22
C LYS A 184 -24.20 11.81 13.52
N SER A 185 -24.17 10.61 14.11
CA SER A 185 -22.93 9.88 14.43
C SER A 185 -22.17 9.51 13.16
N LYS A 186 -20.89 9.90 13.10
CA LYS A 186 -19.98 9.54 12.01
C LYS A 186 -19.77 8.04 11.92
N ALA A 187 -19.65 7.37 13.06
CA ALA A 187 -19.44 5.93 13.15
C ALA A 187 -20.57 5.16 12.46
N LYS A 188 -21.82 5.42 12.86
CA LYS A 188 -23.01 4.75 12.30
C LYS A 188 -23.18 5.01 10.81
N LEU A 189 -22.94 6.24 10.38
CA LEU A 189 -23.04 6.63 8.98
C LEU A 189 -21.96 5.98 8.11
N ALA A 190 -20.72 5.92 8.61
CA ALA A 190 -19.63 5.26 7.92
C ALA A 190 -19.93 3.77 7.72
N GLN A 191 -20.39 3.07 8.76
CA GLN A 191 -20.79 1.66 8.66
C GLN A 191 -21.85 1.44 7.57
N LYS A 192 -22.93 2.24 7.61
CA LYS A 192 -24.01 2.17 6.61
C LYS A 192 -23.49 2.37 5.19
N ARG A 193 -22.59 3.34 4.98
CA ARG A 193 -22.10 3.69 3.64
C ARG A 193 -21.12 2.68 3.08
N ILE A 194 -20.21 2.18 3.89
CA ILE A 194 -19.26 1.15 3.46
C ILE A 194 -19.99 -0.16 3.19
N ALA A 195 -20.96 -0.56 4.03
CA ALA A 195 -21.78 -1.73 3.78
C ALA A 195 -22.58 -1.63 2.46
N ALA A 196 -23.07 -0.43 2.13
CA ALA A 196 -23.74 -0.17 0.85
C ALA A 196 -22.76 -0.16 -0.35
N PHE A 197 -21.52 0.28 -0.14
CA PHE A 197 -20.50 0.34 -1.19
C PHE A 197 -19.89 -1.02 -1.50
N ASN A 198 -19.52 -1.79 -0.46
CA ASN A 198 -18.98 -3.13 -0.59
C ASN A 198 -19.52 -4.05 0.53
N PRO A 199 -20.56 -4.86 0.26
CA PRO A 199 -21.18 -5.71 1.27
C PRO A 199 -20.31 -6.90 1.73
N GLU A 200 -19.27 -7.26 0.96
CA GLU A 200 -18.33 -8.33 1.35
C GLU A 200 -17.28 -7.88 2.38
N VAL A 201 -17.17 -6.58 2.63
CA VAL A 201 -16.22 -6.02 3.60
C VAL A 201 -16.88 -5.99 4.98
N ASN A 202 -16.30 -6.71 5.95
CA ASN A 202 -16.70 -6.59 7.34
C ASN A 202 -16.14 -5.28 7.91
N PHE A 203 -16.96 -4.22 7.89
CA PHE A 203 -16.60 -2.93 8.47
C PHE A 203 -17.33 -2.64 9.77
N GLU A 204 -16.56 -2.61 10.85
CA GLU A 204 -17.03 -2.30 12.20
C GLU A 204 -16.51 -0.94 12.66
N VAL A 205 -17.35 -0.17 13.36
CA VAL A 205 -16.91 1.07 13.99
C VAL A 205 -17.34 1.09 15.45
N THR A 206 -16.37 1.19 16.35
CA THR A 206 -16.64 1.42 17.76
C THR A 206 -16.83 2.92 17.99
N GLU A 207 -18.02 3.32 18.48
CA GLU A 207 -18.31 4.72 18.83
C GLU A 207 -17.63 5.11 20.16
N LYS A 208 -16.30 5.24 20.15
CA LYS A 208 -15.44 5.40 21.34
C LYS A 208 -14.36 6.45 21.13
N LYS A 209 -14.18 7.29 22.16
CA LYS A 209 -13.02 8.17 22.27
C LYS A 209 -11.88 7.42 22.95
N ILE A 210 -10.73 7.29 22.27
CA ILE A 210 -9.53 6.68 22.84
C ILE A 210 -8.97 7.56 23.96
N GLY A 211 -8.72 6.97 25.13
CA GLY A 211 -8.17 7.65 26.30
C GLY A 211 -6.85 7.06 26.80
N SER A 212 -6.39 5.94 26.25
CA SER A 212 -5.17 5.25 26.68
C SER A 212 -4.63 4.27 25.63
N ALA A 213 -3.40 3.80 25.82
CA ALA A 213 -2.83 2.71 25.01
C ALA A 213 -3.67 1.42 25.15
N ARG A 214 -4.14 1.13 26.37
CA ARG A 214 -4.99 -0.03 26.65
C ARG A 214 -6.28 -0.06 25.83
N ASP A 215 -6.91 1.09 25.59
CA ASP A 215 -8.09 1.16 24.73
C ASP A 215 -7.77 0.67 23.31
N ILE A 216 -6.61 1.06 22.77
CA ILE A 216 -6.18 0.67 21.42
C ILE A 216 -5.86 -0.83 21.39
N GLU A 217 -5.21 -1.34 22.44
CA GLU A 217 -4.94 -2.77 22.60
C GLU A 217 -6.22 -3.62 22.60
N GLU A 218 -7.22 -3.22 23.38
CA GLU A 218 -8.50 -3.92 23.48
C GLU A 218 -9.28 -3.88 22.15
N GLU A 219 -9.24 -2.76 21.43
CA GLU A 219 -9.96 -2.61 20.16
C GLU A 219 -9.30 -3.37 19.00
N PHE A 220 -7.97 -3.44 18.96
CA PHE A 220 -7.22 -3.89 17.78
C PHE A 220 -6.28 -5.08 18.00
N LYS A 221 -6.46 -5.85 19.07
CA LYS A 221 -5.73 -7.11 19.25
C LYS A 221 -5.98 -8.07 18.06
N GLY A 222 -4.89 -8.57 17.46
CA GLY A 222 -4.94 -9.53 16.35
C GLY A 222 -5.22 -8.90 14.98
N PHE A 223 -5.01 -7.59 14.83
CA PHE A 223 -5.02 -6.89 13.56
C PHE A 223 -3.64 -6.91 12.89
N ASP A 224 -3.62 -6.87 11.56
CA ASP A 224 -2.38 -6.96 10.77
C ASP A 224 -1.66 -5.62 10.63
N ALA A 225 -2.39 -4.51 10.71
CA ALA A 225 -1.85 -3.16 10.69
C ALA A 225 -2.83 -2.14 11.31
N LEU A 226 -2.29 -1.06 11.88
CA LEU A 226 -3.05 0.10 12.33
C LEU A 226 -2.76 1.33 11.46
N ILE A 227 -3.80 2.14 11.29
CA ILE A 227 -3.73 3.45 10.65
C ILE A 227 -4.10 4.51 11.67
N LEU A 228 -3.18 5.44 11.94
CA LEU A 228 -3.44 6.62 12.78
C LEU A 228 -3.60 7.86 11.91
N VAL A 229 -4.82 8.40 11.88
CA VAL A 229 -5.18 9.63 11.15
C VAL A 229 -6.10 10.55 11.97
N ALA A 230 -6.17 10.32 13.28
CA ALA A 230 -6.74 11.23 14.26
C ALA A 230 -5.65 12.07 14.91
N ASP A 231 -5.96 13.33 15.18
CA ASP A 231 -5.03 14.33 15.72
C ASP A 231 -5.34 14.73 17.16
N ARG A 232 -6.39 14.17 17.78
CA ARG A 232 -6.87 14.54 19.13
C ARG A 232 -7.06 13.34 20.06
N PRO A 233 -6.65 13.46 21.34
CA PRO A 233 -5.96 14.60 21.96
C PRO A 233 -4.52 14.75 21.42
N LYS A 234 -4.14 16.00 21.11
CA LYS A 234 -2.86 16.32 20.45
C LYS A 234 -1.68 15.75 21.24
N MET A 235 -0.74 15.12 20.53
CA MET A 235 0.49 14.49 21.05
C MET A 235 0.30 13.30 22.01
N LEU A 236 -0.78 13.27 22.80
CA LEU A 236 -1.10 12.15 23.69
C LEU A 236 -1.53 10.92 22.90
N LEU A 237 -2.40 11.09 21.90
CA LEU A 237 -2.88 9.98 21.09
C LEU A 237 -1.73 9.25 20.39
N ALA A 238 -0.80 10.00 19.80
CA ALA A 238 0.38 9.40 19.15
C ALA A 238 1.24 8.61 20.15
N GLY A 239 1.37 9.07 21.40
CA GLY A 239 2.05 8.33 22.47
C GLY A 239 1.34 7.02 22.83
N TRP A 240 0.03 7.06 23.02
CA TRP A 240 -0.78 5.86 23.31
C TRP A 240 -0.75 4.85 22.17
N VAL A 241 -0.83 5.32 20.92
CA VAL A 241 -0.70 4.45 19.75
C VAL A 241 0.70 3.84 19.70
N ASN A 242 1.75 4.62 19.95
CA ASN A 242 3.12 4.12 19.95
C ASN A 242 3.32 2.99 20.97
N GLU A 243 2.81 3.15 22.18
CA GLU A 243 2.85 2.12 23.22
C GLU A 243 2.07 0.86 22.80
N ALA A 244 0.84 1.04 22.31
CA ALA A 244 -0.01 -0.07 21.89
C ALA A 244 0.59 -0.88 20.73
N ILE A 245 1.15 -0.22 19.70
CA ILE A 245 1.71 -0.91 18.53
C ILE A 245 2.95 -1.75 18.90
N LEU A 246 3.75 -1.28 19.86
CA LEU A 246 4.93 -1.98 20.34
C LEU A 246 4.51 -3.23 21.13
N LYS A 247 3.50 -3.09 22.00
CA LYS A 247 3.00 -4.20 22.80
C LYS A 247 2.25 -5.26 21.99
N LEU A 248 1.49 -4.83 20.98
CA LEU A 248 0.79 -5.74 20.06
C LEU A 248 1.72 -6.31 18.97
N ASN A 249 2.90 -5.72 18.79
CA ASN A 249 3.80 -5.96 17.65
C ASN A 249 3.09 -5.79 16.30
N VAL A 250 2.36 -4.68 16.13
CA VAL A 250 1.58 -4.36 14.93
C VAL A 250 2.14 -3.14 14.22
N PRO A 251 2.36 -3.18 12.90
CA PRO A 251 2.77 -2.02 12.12
C PRO A 251 1.80 -0.85 12.22
N LEU A 252 2.35 0.36 12.18
CA LEU A 252 1.61 1.60 12.17
C LEU A 252 1.86 2.37 10.87
N PHE A 253 0.79 2.76 10.22
CA PHE A 253 0.76 3.66 9.07
C PHE A 253 0.17 4.99 9.52
N CYS A 254 0.84 6.10 9.23
CA CYS A 254 0.42 7.43 9.62
C CYS A 254 0.42 8.38 8.44
N ALA A 255 -0.57 9.26 8.38
CA ALA A 255 -0.59 10.39 7.47
C ALA A 255 -1.15 11.62 8.15
N GLY A 256 -0.71 12.79 7.69
CA GLY A 256 -1.12 14.08 8.21
C GLY A 256 -0.96 15.19 7.18
N LEU A 257 -1.55 16.33 7.49
CA LEU A 257 -1.46 17.54 6.69
C LEU A 257 -0.91 18.69 7.54
N GLU A 258 -0.14 19.54 6.88
CA GLU A 258 0.24 20.86 7.34
C GLU A 258 -0.10 21.89 6.25
N ALA A 259 0.07 23.18 6.55
CA ALA A 259 -0.42 24.30 5.71
C ALA A 259 -0.24 24.10 4.19
N GLN A 260 0.98 23.75 3.75
CA GLN A 260 1.33 23.57 2.34
C GLN A 260 2.04 22.24 2.06
N ARG A 261 1.90 21.24 2.96
CA ARG A 261 2.49 19.93 2.73
C ARG A 261 1.63 18.80 3.29
N ALA A 262 1.68 17.65 2.63
CA ALA A 262 1.18 16.40 3.17
C ALA A 262 2.34 15.50 3.55
N MET A 263 2.13 14.67 4.58
CA MET A 263 3.16 13.78 5.08
C MET A 263 2.62 12.41 5.42
N HIS A 264 3.42 11.38 5.20
CA HIS A 264 3.14 10.02 5.67
C HIS A 264 4.42 9.32 6.12
N TYR A 265 4.27 8.36 7.03
CA TYR A 265 5.35 7.51 7.51
C TYR A 265 4.81 6.16 7.97
N THR A 266 5.70 5.18 8.03
CA THR A 266 5.40 3.83 8.48
C THR A 266 6.38 3.42 9.59
N ILE A 267 5.84 2.85 10.66
CA ILE A 267 6.61 2.27 11.76
C ILE A 267 6.30 0.77 11.81
N ILE A 268 7.34 -0.04 11.75
CA ILE A 268 7.24 -1.47 12.05
C ILE A 268 7.99 -1.70 13.36
N PRO A 269 7.31 -2.14 14.44
CA PRO A 269 7.95 -2.46 15.71
C PRO A 269 9.19 -3.33 15.52
N HIS A 270 10.27 -3.01 16.25
CA HIS A 270 11.56 -3.70 16.23
C HIS A 270 12.34 -3.69 14.90
N GLN A 271 11.77 -3.19 13.80
CA GLN A 271 12.45 -3.01 12.53
C GLN A 271 12.83 -1.54 12.28
N THR A 272 11.95 -0.61 12.64
CA THR A 272 12.17 0.84 12.53
C THR A 272 12.16 1.48 13.92
N GLY A 273 12.67 2.72 14.02
CA GLY A 273 12.49 3.50 15.25
C GLY A 273 11.02 3.80 15.52
N CYS A 274 10.63 3.83 16.80
CA CYS A 274 9.28 4.18 17.21
C CYS A 274 9.07 5.72 17.21
N ILE A 275 7.87 6.19 17.55
CA ILE A 275 7.57 7.64 17.61
C ILE A 275 8.49 8.36 18.61
N GLU A 276 8.92 7.70 19.68
CA GLU A 276 9.85 8.30 20.64
C GLU A 276 11.29 8.36 20.10
N CYS A 277 11.73 7.38 19.30
CA CYS A 277 13.02 7.49 18.59
C CYS A 277 13.03 8.67 17.62
N TRP A 278 11.93 8.85 16.89
CA TRP A 278 11.75 9.99 16.01
C TRP A 278 11.90 11.32 16.75
N LYS A 279 11.18 11.50 17.88
CA LYS A 279 11.28 12.72 18.69
C LYS A 279 12.71 12.97 19.18
N ASN A 280 13.42 11.94 19.60
CA ASN A 280 14.82 12.06 20.02
C ASN A 280 15.71 12.50 18.84
N SER A 281 15.54 11.89 17.66
CA SER A 281 16.26 12.30 16.43
C SER A 281 16.03 13.77 16.11
N VAL A 282 14.77 14.23 16.14
CA VAL A 282 14.41 15.63 15.89
C VAL A 282 15.02 16.56 16.95
N LYS A 283 15.05 16.15 18.21
CA LYS A 283 15.66 16.93 19.30
C LYS A 283 17.16 17.12 19.10
N ASP A 284 17.85 16.07 18.67
CA ASP A 284 19.31 16.08 18.48
C ASP A 284 19.71 16.81 17.19
N GLU A 285 18.97 16.59 16.10
CA GLU A 285 19.26 17.18 14.78
C GLU A 285 18.72 18.61 14.63
N ASN A 286 17.58 18.92 15.25
CA ASN A 286 16.89 20.21 15.11
C ASN A 286 16.21 20.64 16.43
N PRO A 287 16.99 21.07 17.44
CA PRO A 287 16.48 21.40 18.77
C PRO A 287 15.45 22.56 18.76
N VAL A 288 15.53 23.47 17.79
CA VAL A 288 14.55 24.56 17.62
C VAL A 288 13.20 24.00 17.18
N SER A 289 13.17 23.10 16.20
CA SER A 289 11.94 22.43 15.78
C SER A 289 11.30 21.65 16.93
N TYR A 290 12.12 20.97 17.74
CA TYR A 290 11.63 20.31 18.96
C TYR A 290 10.97 21.30 19.93
N ALA A 291 11.62 22.43 20.24
CA ALA A 291 11.05 23.45 21.11
C ALA A 291 9.73 24.04 20.56
N ILE A 292 9.62 24.23 19.24
CA ILE A 292 8.37 24.67 18.58
C ILE A 292 7.24 23.64 18.77
N LEU A 293 7.55 22.34 18.66
CA LEU A 293 6.57 21.27 18.90
C LEU A 293 6.07 21.28 20.35
N GLU A 294 6.97 21.49 21.32
CA GLU A 294 6.60 21.61 22.73
C GLU A 294 5.74 22.85 23.00
N GLU A 295 6.09 24.00 22.42
CA GLU A 295 5.30 25.23 22.56
C GLU A 295 3.90 25.08 21.92
N ARG A 296 3.79 24.48 20.72
CA ARG A 296 2.49 24.19 20.10
C ARG A 296 1.63 23.30 21.00
N ARG A 297 2.23 22.34 21.71
CA ARG A 297 1.54 21.49 22.68
C ARG A 297 1.08 22.29 23.89
N ARG A 298 1.92 23.18 24.41
CA ARG A 298 1.62 24.03 25.58
C ARG A 298 0.48 25.03 25.29
N LEU A 299 0.48 25.61 24.10
CA LEU A 299 -0.50 26.61 23.67
C LEU A 299 -1.86 26.02 23.29
N ASP A 300 -1.95 24.70 23.09
CA ASP A 300 -3.16 23.99 22.64
C ASP A 300 -3.88 24.69 21.47
N LEU A 301 -3.10 25.15 20.47
CA LEU A 301 -3.65 25.91 19.35
C LEU A 301 -4.80 25.12 18.67
N THR A 302 -6.02 25.66 18.66
CA THR A 302 -7.19 25.09 17.99
C THR A 302 -7.65 26.00 16.86
N GLY A 303 -8.35 25.44 15.86
CA GLY A 303 -9.01 26.22 14.80
C GLY A 303 -8.30 26.26 13.44
N ASP A 304 -6.99 26.05 13.39
CA ASP A 304 -6.18 26.21 12.16
C ASP A 304 -5.85 24.89 11.44
N ASN A 305 -6.76 23.92 11.41
CA ASN A 305 -6.52 22.68 10.67
C ASN A 305 -6.65 22.95 9.16
N THR A 306 -5.53 23.33 8.54
CA THR A 306 -5.40 23.51 7.09
C THR A 306 -5.61 22.17 6.39
N ALA A 307 -6.76 21.99 5.76
CA ALA A 307 -7.06 20.78 5.02
C ALA A 307 -7.81 21.12 3.72
N LEU A 308 -7.18 20.76 2.60
CA LEU A 308 -7.74 20.86 1.26
C LEU A 308 -8.00 19.46 0.72
N VAL A 309 -9.20 19.18 0.21
CA VAL A 309 -9.63 17.82 -0.12
C VAL A 309 -8.75 17.12 -1.18
N PRO A 310 -8.28 17.75 -2.28
CA PRO A 310 -7.26 17.15 -3.15
C PRO A 310 -6.00 16.66 -2.43
N LEU A 311 -5.54 17.39 -1.42
CA LEU A 311 -4.33 17.02 -0.67
C LEU A 311 -4.61 15.85 0.28
N VAL A 312 -5.82 15.81 0.86
CA VAL A 312 -6.34 14.63 1.58
C VAL A 312 -6.32 13.41 0.67
N SER A 313 -6.98 13.47 -0.48
CA SER A 313 -7.08 12.32 -1.41
C SER A 313 -5.70 11.86 -1.91
N THR A 314 -4.78 12.81 -2.13
CA THR A 314 -3.42 12.50 -2.54
C THR A 314 -2.69 11.69 -1.45
N ILE A 315 -2.63 12.21 -0.23
CA ILE A 315 -1.86 11.54 0.83
C ILE A 315 -2.47 10.22 1.29
N THR A 316 -3.80 10.10 1.25
CA THR A 316 -4.47 8.82 1.55
C THR A 316 -4.16 7.77 0.48
N GLY A 317 -4.07 8.17 -0.80
CA GLY A 317 -3.62 7.28 -1.87
C GLY A 317 -2.21 6.73 -1.63
N PHE A 318 -1.24 7.60 -1.27
CA PHE A 318 0.12 7.16 -0.92
C PHE A 318 0.14 6.19 0.26
N LEU A 319 -0.61 6.51 1.32
CA LEU A 319 -0.71 5.66 2.51
C LEU A 319 -1.32 4.28 2.18
N CYS A 320 -2.44 4.26 1.43
CA CYS A 320 -3.13 3.03 1.03
C CYS A 320 -2.26 2.15 0.13
N VAL A 321 -1.50 2.75 -0.80
CA VAL A 321 -0.54 2.02 -1.65
C VAL A 321 0.58 1.41 -0.80
N GLU A 322 1.14 2.16 0.15
CA GLU A 322 2.17 1.65 1.06
C GLU A 322 1.64 0.48 1.90
N LEU A 323 0.39 0.56 2.38
CA LEU A 323 -0.27 -0.55 3.09
C LEU A 323 -0.49 -1.77 2.19
N VAL A 324 -0.94 -1.58 0.95
CA VAL A 324 -1.09 -2.66 -0.03
C VAL A 324 0.23 -3.37 -0.26
N LYS A 325 1.32 -2.63 -0.43
CA LYS A 325 2.67 -3.21 -0.57
C LYS A 325 3.05 -4.03 0.64
N TYR A 326 2.82 -3.53 1.85
CA TYR A 326 3.11 -4.25 3.09
C TYR A 326 2.33 -5.57 3.18
N ILE A 327 1.02 -5.53 2.97
CA ILE A 327 0.14 -6.70 3.10
C ILE A 327 0.40 -7.75 2.02
N THR A 328 0.65 -7.31 0.79
CA THR A 328 0.82 -8.23 -0.35
C THR A 328 2.25 -8.73 -0.51
N GLY A 329 3.24 -7.93 -0.10
CA GLY A 329 4.66 -8.12 -0.34
C GLY A 329 5.13 -7.64 -1.71
N ILE A 330 4.32 -6.89 -2.46
CA ILE A 330 4.72 -6.35 -3.75
C ILE A 330 5.54 -5.06 -3.58
N GLY A 331 6.57 -4.91 -4.41
CA GLY A 331 7.42 -3.72 -4.43
C GLY A 331 8.09 -3.41 -3.10
N GLU A 332 8.67 -2.21 -3.01
CA GLU A 332 9.37 -1.76 -1.80
C GLU A 332 8.55 -0.72 -1.02
N LEU A 333 8.65 -0.82 0.31
CA LEU A 333 8.15 0.18 1.24
C LEU A 333 9.12 1.37 1.29
N THR A 334 8.58 2.56 1.11
CA THR A 334 9.35 3.80 0.96
C THR A 334 9.31 4.70 2.19
N ALA A 335 8.39 4.44 3.12
CA ALA A 335 8.10 5.28 4.28
C ALA A 335 8.54 4.67 5.62
N LEU A 336 9.23 3.53 5.60
CA LEU A 336 9.76 2.87 6.80
C LEU A 336 10.80 3.75 7.51
N GLY A 337 10.46 4.21 8.72
CA GLY A 337 11.33 5.10 9.52
C GLY A 337 11.67 6.41 8.81
N LYS A 338 10.83 6.84 7.85
CA LYS A 338 11.04 8.01 7.00
C LYS A 338 9.75 8.82 6.91
N LEU A 339 9.85 10.11 7.19
CA LEU A 339 8.76 11.05 6.96
C LEU A 339 8.82 11.50 5.51
N LYS A 340 7.94 10.93 4.68
CA LYS A 340 7.78 11.31 3.29
C LYS A 340 6.89 12.54 3.23
N SER A 341 7.36 13.57 2.53
CA SER A 341 6.65 14.84 2.38
C SER A 341 6.29 15.07 0.92
N ILE A 342 5.11 15.63 0.68
CA ILE A 342 4.65 16.12 -0.62
C ILE A 342 4.42 17.61 -0.47
N ASN A 343 5.21 18.42 -1.17
CA ASN A 343 5.05 19.87 -1.19
C ASN A 343 3.85 20.23 -2.06
N PHE A 344 2.87 20.97 -1.53
CA PHE A 344 1.66 21.28 -2.28
C PHE A 344 1.87 22.33 -3.38
N ASN A 345 2.88 23.19 -3.26
CA ASN A 345 3.16 24.23 -4.25
C ASN A 345 3.90 23.66 -5.46
N THR A 346 4.87 22.76 -5.25
CA THR A 346 5.70 22.19 -6.33
C THR A 346 5.25 20.78 -6.74
N MET A 347 4.42 20.13 -5.93
CA MET A 347 4.06 18.71 -6.04
C MET A 347 5.25 17.75 -5.97
N GLU A 348 6.42 18.24 -5.56
CA GLU A 348 7.61 17.41 -5.37
C GLU A 348 7.47 16.54 -4.11
N THR A 349 8.01 15.32 -4.20
CA THR A 349 8.12 14.42 -3.06
C THR A 349 9.54 14.40 -2.53
N SER A 350 9.70 14.42 -1.21
CA SER A 350 11.00 14.36 -0.56
C SER A 350 10.95 13.48 0.69
N ILE A 351 12.12 13.13 1.23
CA ILE A 351 12.24 12.61 2.59
C ILE A 351 12.57 13.81 3.45
N ALA A 352 11.64 14.21 4.32
CA ALA A 352 11.85 15.36 5.20
C ALA A 352 12.67 14.96 6.43
N GLU A 353 12.42 13.77 6.98
CA GLU A 353 13.07 13.28 8.20
C GLU A 353 13.31 11.76 8.07
N THR A 354 14.36 11.25 8.69
CA THR A 354 14.69 9.82 8.76
C THR A 354 15.12 9.50 10.18
N TRP A 355 14.62 8.40 10.76
CA TRP A 355 15.02 8.00 12.10
C TRP A 355 15.18 6.48 12.19
N GLY A 356 16.14 6.06 13.01
CA GLY A 356 16.45 4.65 13.26
C GLY A 356 15.94 4.16 14.61
N LEU A 357 16.11 2.86 14.85
CA LEU A 357 15.91 2.26 16.16
C LEU A 357 17.01 2.77 17.12
N ASP A 358 16.61 3.47 18.17
CA ASP A 358 17.50 3.87 19.26
C ASP A 358 17.48 2.80 20.37
N LYS A 359 18.63 2.16 20.60
CA LYS A 359 18.80 1.12 21.64
C LYS A 359 18.60 1.67 23.06
N ASN A 360 18.77 2.97 23.26
CA ASN A 360 18.57 3.65 24.54
C ASN A 360 17.16 4.26 24.65
N CYS A 361 16.30 4.06 23.65
CA CYS A 361 14.94 4.56 23.70
C CYS A 361 14.19 3.96 24.88
N LYS A 362 13.66 4.82 25.76
CA LYS A 362 12.91 4.39 26.95
C LYS A 362 11.64 3.62 26.64
N VAL A 363 11.18 3.66 25.39
CA VAL A 363 9.91 3.06 24.95
C VAL A 363 10.14 1.77 24.15
N CYS A 364 11.06 1.76 23.17
CA CYS A 364 11.32 0.57 22.34
C CYS A 364 12.74 -0.03 22.47
N GLY A 365 13.64 0.62 23.21
CA GLY A 365 15.03 0.19 23.40
C GLY A 365 15.23 -0.83 24.51
N GLY A 366 14.22 -1.03 25.37
CA GLY A 366 14.19 -2.15 26.30
C GLY A 366 13.98 -3.46 25.52
N GLY A 367 15.05 -4.25 25.36
CA GLY A 367 15.01 -5.49 24.62
C GLY A 367 13.91 -6.42 25.11
N HIS A 368 12.92 -6.68 24.26
CA HIS A 368 12.19 -7.94 24.27
C HIS A 368 13.03 -8.94 23.48
N GLY A 369 14.04 -9.49 24.16
CA GLY A 369 14.66 -10.75 23.80
C GLY A 369 13.81 -11.92 24.29
#